data_AF-A0A9Y4K4I8-F1
#
_entry.id   AF-A0A9Y4K4I8-F1
#
_cell.length_a   1.000
_cell.length_b   1.000
_cell.length_c   1.000
_cell.angle_alpha   90.00
_cell.angle_beta   90.00
_cell.angle_gamma   90.00
#
_symmetry.space_group_name_H-M   'P 1'
#
loop_
_entity.id
_entity.type
_entity.pdbx_description
1 polymer ?
#
loop_
_entity_poly.entity_id
_entity_poly.type
_entity_poly.pdbx_seq_one_letter_code
_entity_poly.pdbx_strand_id
1 'polypeptide(L)'
;MDDSNREVLMSDSDKCYVCLSPFEKQTVASLDSCRHVFCLDCILQWSQTANTCPVDRVSFAFIYQRARPGGDVQEEIRVSPRKQDDDDDDEEEETLAVFCEECGRSDRRPQMLVCMCCDSG
;
A
#
# COMPACT_ATOMS: atom_id res chain seq x y z
N MET A 1 15.47 30.15 37.61
CA MET A 1 15.76 28.71 37.58
C MET A 1 14.64 28.09 36.77
N ASP A 2 15.00 27.16 35.88
CA ASP A 2 14.18 26.52 34.85
C ASP A 2 13.96 27.36 33.58
N ASP A 3 14.03 26.82 32.37
CA ASP A 3 14.90 25.77 31.82
C ASP A 3 14.91 26.03 30.31
N SER A 4 16.08 26.34 29.78
CA SER A 4 16.62 25.94 28.47
C SER A 4 15.72 25.18 27.46
N ASN A 5 14.56 25.70 27.02
CA ASN A 5 13.91 25.17 25.81
C ASN A 5 14.44 25.90 24.57
N ARG A 6 15.74 25.75 24.30
CA ARG A 6 16.30 26.06 22.97
C ARG A 6 15.98 24.87 22.08
N GLU A 7 14.75 24.81 21.58
CA GLU A 7 14.36 23.84 20.56
C GLU A 7 15.26 24.06 19.35
N VAL A 8 16.23 23.17 19.20
CA VAL A 8 17.04 23.09 18.00
C VAL A 8 16.07 22.72 16.90
N LEU A 9 15.81 23.67 16.00
CA LEU A 9 15.02 23.49 14.79
C LEU A 9 15.78 22.53 13.86
N MET A 10 15.89 21.25 14.24
CA MET A 10 16.38 20.20 13.36
C MET A 10 15.37 20.13 12.21
N SER A 11 15.83 20.44 11.00
CA SER A 11 14.99 20.42 9.82
C SER A 11 14.37 19.04 9.70
N ASP A 12 13.07 18.97 9.46
CA ASP A 12 12.33 17.72 9.25
C ASP A 12 12.91 16.89 8.08
N SER A 13 13.74 17.53 7.24
CA SER A 13 14.52 16.93 6.16
C SER A 13 15.68 16.04 6.62
N ASP A 14 16.08 16.07 7.90
CA ASP A 14 17.24 15.33 8.41
C ASP A 14 16.86 13.99 9.10
N LYS A 15 15.60 13.57 8.98
CA LYS A 15 15.10 12.29 9.50
C LYS A 15 14.25 11.55 8.48
N CYS A 16 14.14 10.24 8.67
CA CYS A 16 13.32 9.39 7.82
C CYS A 16 11.83 9.57 8.12
N TYR A 17 11.01 9.85 7.11
CA TYR A 17 9.55 9.96 7.29
C TYR A 17 8.83 8.65 7.66
N VAL A 18 9.49 7.50 7.48
CA VAL A 18 8.91 6.17 7.78
C VAL A 18 9.25 5.73 9.20
N CYS A 19 10.52 5.77 9.59
CA CYS A 19 10.96 5.32 10.92
C CYS A 19 11.21 6.47 11.92
N LEU A 20 11.14 7.72 11.47
CA LEU A 20 11.38 8.95 12.25
C LEU A 20 12.78 9.06 12.85
N SER A 21 13.71 8.17 12.49
CA SER A 21 15.10 8.19 12.94
C SER A 21 15.96 9.18 12.13
N PRO A 22 16.93 9.85 12.78
CA PRO A 22 17.83 10.80 12.11
C PRO A 22 18.82 10.11 11.15
N PHE A 23 19.23 10.82 10.11
CA PHE A 23 20.21 10.34 9.12
C PHE A 23 21.66 10.57 9.60
N GLU A 24 22.12 9.82 10.61
CA GLU A 24 23.48 10.02 11.14
C GLU A 24 24.56 9.20 10.41
N LYS A 25 24.33 7.89 10.23
CA LYS A 25 25.33 6.94 9.68
C LYS A 25 24.76 5.97 8.65
N GLN A 26 23.50 6.13 8.31
CA GLN A 26 22.79 5.26 7.38
C GLN A 26 22.77 5.87 5.99
N THR A 27 22.79 5.02 4.96
CA THR A 27 22.52 5.46 3.59
C THR A 27 21.08 5.95 3.51
N VAL A 28 20.90 7.03 2.76
CA VAL A 28 19.59 7.62 2.52
C VAL A 28 19.16 7.30 1.11
N ALA A 29 17.87 7.35 0.87
CA ALA A 29 17.27 7.09 -0.41
C ALA A 29 16.33 8.23 -0.78
N SER A 30 16.46 8.71 -2.01
CA SER A 30 15.56 9.69 -2.62
C SER A 30 14.82 9.04 -3.78
N LEU A 31 13.56 9.43 -3.98
CA LEU A 31 12.76 8.94 -5.11
C LEU A 31 13.05 9.75 -6.37
N ASP A 32 12.77 9.18 -7.54
CA ASP A 32 12.84 9.90 -8.82
C ASP A 32 11.73 10.94 -8.98
N SER A 33 10.57 10.63 -8.42
CA SER A 33 9.32 11.37 -8.66
C SER A 33 9.00 12.41 -7.59
N CYS A 34 9.73 12.42 -6.47
CA CYS A 34 9.58 13.43 -5.42
C CYS A 34 10.90 13.71 -4.69
N ARG A 35 10.92 14.76 -3.86
CA ARG A 35 12.12 15.19 -3.09
C ARG A 35 12.16 14.63 -1.66
N HIS A 36 11.25 13.73 -1.31
CA HIS A 36 11.23 13.11 0.02
C HIS A 36 12.40 12.13 0.17
N VAL A 37 13.03 12.18 1.34
CA VAL A 37 14.21 11.37 1.67
C VAL A 37 13.86 10.40 2.79
N PHE A 38 14.28 9.16 2.64
CA PHE A 38 14.02 8.07 3.57
C PHE A 38 15.31 7.32 3.89
N CYS A 39 15.27 6.47 4.91
CA CYS A 39 16.33 5.49 5.10
C CYS A 39 16.24 4.47 3.96
N LEU A 40 17.37 3.99 3.45
CA LEU A 40 17.40 3.04 2.33
C LEU A 40 16.53 1.81 2.62
N ASP A 41 16.70 1.20 3.78
CA ASP A 41 15.95 0.01 4.18
C ASP A 41 14.44 0.26 4.24
N CYS A 42 14.05 1.43 4.75
CA CYS A 42 12.66 1.83 4.92
C CYS A 42 11.93 1.91 3.58
N ILE A 43 12.54 2.60 2.60
CA ILE A 43 11.90 2.78 1.29
C ILE A 43 12.01 1.53 0.43
N LEU A 44 13.06 0.72 0.60
CA LEU A 44 13.15 -0.58 -0.05
C LEU A 44 12.04 -1.51 0.45
N GLN A 45 11.83 -1.59 1.75
CA GLN A 45 10.73 -2.37 2.32
C GLN A 45 9.38 -1.85 1.83
N TRP A 46 9.18 -0.54 1.84
CA TRP A 46 7.95 0.07 1.32
C TRP A 46 7.71 -0.26 -0.15
N SER A 47 8.75 -0.19 -0.99
CA SER A 47 8.65 -0.49 -2.42
C SER A 47 8.27 -1.93 -2.73
N GLN A 48 8.42 -2.85 -1.78
CA GLN A 48 7.93 -4.22 -1.91
C GLN A 48 6.40 -4.31 -1.76
N THR A 49 5.79 -3.34 -1.09
CA THR A 49 4.33 -3.27 -0.87
C THR A 49 3.67 -2.29 -1.85
N ALA A 50 4.27 -1.11 -2.06
CA ALA A 50 3.73 -0.08 -2.93
C ALA A 50 4.84 0.77 -3.57
N ASN A 51 4.73 1.01 -4.87
CA ASN A 51 5.63 1.89 -5.63
C ASN A 51 5.17 3.35 -5.58
N THR A 52 4.62 3.78 -4.45
CA THR A 52 4.14 5.16 -4.22
C THR A 52 4.83 5.75 -3.01
N CYS A 53 5.16 7.02 -3.03
CA CYS A 53 5.85 7.67 -1.92
C CYS A 53 4.97 7.66 -0.64
N PRO A 54 5.52 7.32 0.53
CA PRO A 54 4.76 7.31 1.80
C PRO A 54 4.16 8.67 2.19
N VAL A 55 4.72 9.78 1.68
CA VAL A 55 4.35 11.15 2.10
C VAL A 55 3.32 11.78 1.16
N ASP A 56 3.60 11.79 -0.15
CA ASP A 56 2.77 12.46 -1.16
C ASP A 56 2.03 11.48 -2.09
N ARG A 57 2.24 10.16 -1.90
CA ARG A 57 1.63 9.07 -2.69
C ARG A 57 1.94 9.13 -4.18
N VAL A 58 2.97 9.87 -4.58
CA VAL A 58 3.42 9.94 -5.98
C VAL A 58 4.08 8.61 -6.36
N SER A 59 3.67 8.03 -7.48
CA SER A 59 4.28 6.80 -8.00
C SER A 59 5.73 7.04 -8.40
N PHE A 60 6.63 6.12 -8.03
CA PHE A 60 8.06 6.17 -8.38
C PHE A 60 8.50 4.87 -9.03
N ALA A 61 9.43 4.95 -9.98
CA ALA A 61 9.99 3.77 -10.66
C ALA A 61 11.43 3.46 -10.21
N PHE A 62 12.12 4.46 -9.66
CA PHE A 62 13.51 4.34 -9.24
C PHE A 62 13.71 4.91 -7.84
N ILE A 63 14.58 4.23 -7.08
CA ILE A 63 15.09 4.65 -5.78
C ILE A 63 16.57 4.97 -5.97
N TYR A 64 16.97 6.19 -5.64
CA TYR A 64 18.36 6.65 -5.67
C TYR A 64 18.98 6.57 -4.29
N GLN A 65 19.96 5.70 -4.12
CA GLN A 65 20.76 5.58 -2.91
C GLN A 65 21.83 6.69 -2.87
N ARG A 66 21.98 7.34 -1.71
CA ARG A 66 22.96 8.40 -1.44
C ARG A 66 23.57 8.19 -0.05
N ALA A 67 24.82 8.63 0.16
CA ALA A 67 25.43 8.56 1.50
C ALA A 67 24.85 9.57 2.50
N ARG A 68 24.29 10.68 2.00
CA ARG A 68 23.71 11.76 2.82
C ARG A 68 22.58 12.47 2.06
N PRO A 69 21.62 13.11 2.75
CA PRO A 69 20.60 13.93 2.10
C PRO A 69 21.25 14.99 1.20
N GLY A 70 20.81 15.07 -0.06
CA GLY A 70 21.36 16.01 -1.05
C GLY A 70 22.80 15.73 -1.54
N GLY A 71 23.44 14.64 -1.11
CA GLY A 71 24.71 14.18 -1.69
C GLY A 71 24.54 13.53 -3.07
N ASP A 72 25.63 13.12 -3.71
CA ASP A 72 25.57 12.42 -5.01
C ASP A 72 24.92 11.03 -4.93
N VAL A 73 24.33 10.60 -6.05
CA VAL A 73 23.76 9.24 -6.20
C VAL A 73 24.90 8.23 -6.26
N GLN A 74 24.88 7.24 -5.38
CA GLN A 74 25.82 6.13 -5.38
C GLN A 74 25.28 4.93 -6.16
N GLU A 75 23.98 4.67 -6.06
CA GLU A 75 23.33 3.53 -6.70
C GLU A 75 21.91 3.91 -7.16
N GLU A 76 21.49 3.39 -8.31
CA GLU A 76 20.12 3.49 -8.81
C GLU A 76 19.46 2.12 -8.73
N ILE A 77 18.37 2.03 -7.98
CA ILE A 77 17.62 0.79 -7.76
C ILE A 77 16.28 0.93 -8.48
N ARG A 78 16.08 0.13 -9.53
CA ARG A 78 14.79 0.07 -10.23
C ARG A 78 13.81 -0.77 -9.44
N VAL A 79 12.65 -0.21 -9.12
CA VAL A 79 11.57 -0.94 -8.46
C VAL A 79 10.59 -1.47 -9.48
N SER A 80 10.38 -2.78 -9.48
CA SER A 80 9.34 -3.42 -10.28
C SER A 80 8.03 -3.34 -9.51
N PRO A 81 6.91 -2.95 -10.13
CA PRO A 81 5.62 -3.18 -9.50
C PRO A 81 5.47 -4.68 -9.27
N ARG A 82 5.18 -5.06 -8.02
CA ARG A 82 4.69 -6.42 -7.80
C ARG A 82 3.41 -6.52 -8.60
N LYS A 83 3.37 -7.51 -9.49
CA LYS A 83 2.11 -8.10 -9.89
C LYS A 83 1.53 -8.56 -8.56
N GLN A 84 0.48 -7.90 -8.07
CA GLN A 84 -0.44 -8.64 -7.22
C GLN A 84 -0.87 -9.77 -8.15
N ASP A 85 -0.33 -10.95 -7.89
CA ASP A 85 -1.03 -12.16 -8.27
C ASP A 85 -2.33 -12.03 -7.46
N ASP A 86 -3.35 -11.44 -8.10
CA ASP A 86 -4.73 -11.49 -7.67
C ASP A 86 -5.15 -12.97 -7.75
N ASP A 87 -4.57 -13.79 -6.87
CA ASP A 87 -5.20 -15.00 -6.38
C ASP A 87 -6.27 -14.54 -5.37
N ASP A 88 -7.50 -15.00 -5.59
CA ASP A 88 -8.75 -14.82 -4.83
C ASP A 88 -9.63 -13.59 -5.19
N ASP A 89 -10.48 -13.73 -6.21
CA ASP A 89 -11.94 -13.90 -6.05
C ASP A 89 -12.58 -14.16 -7.44
N ASP A 90 -12.31 -15.33 -8.06
CA ASP A 90 -13.30 -15.86 -9.01
C ASP A 90 -14.44 -16.37 -8.12
N GLU A 91 -15.49 -15.55 -8.02
CA GLU A 91 -16.83 -15.93 -7.56
C GLU A 91 -17.29 -17.17 -8.34
N GLU A 92 -16.82 -18.37 -7.96
CA GLU A 92 -17.65 -19.56 -8.02
C GLU A 92 -18.66 -19.46 -6.88
N GLU A 93 -19.53 -18.43 -6.94
CA GLU A 93 -20.94 -18.62 -6.66
C GLU A 93 -21.43 -19.63 -7.71
N GLU A 94 -20.99 -20.89 -7.58
CA GLU A 94 -21.55 -22.01 -8.29
C GLU A 94 -23.00 -22.02 -7.84
N THR A 95 -23.82 -21.51 -8.74
CA THR A 95 -25.21 -21.22 -8.58
C THR A 95 -25.88 -22.44 -7.96
N LEU A 96 -26.09 -22.40 -6.64
CA LEU A 96 -26.97 -23.34 -5.96
C LEU A 96 -28.36 -22.97 -6.43
N ALA A 97 -28.75 -23.49 -7.59
CA ALA A 97 -30.10 -23.37 -8.09
C ALA A 97 -30.98 -23.98 -7.02
N VAL A 98 -31.60 -23.14 -6.19
CA VAL A 98 -32.54 -23.59 -5.18
C VAL A 98 -33.79 -24.00 -5.94
N PHE A 99 -33.89 -25.30 -6.24
CA PHE A 99 -35.09 -25.89 -6.81
C PHE A 99 -36.12 -26.03 -5.69
N CYS A 100 -37.34 -25.57 -5.92
CA CYS A 100 -38.44 -25.85 -5.01
C CYS A 100 -38.80 -27.34 -5.10
N GLU A 101 -38.74 -28.08 -3.98
CA GLU A 101 -38.96 -29.53 -3.93
C GLU A 101 -40.41 -29.96 -4.27
N GLU A 102 -41.33 -29.00 -4.30
CA GLU A 102 -42.75 -29.23 -4.64
C GLU A 102 -43.06 -28.96 -6.13
N CYS A 103 -42.34 -28.05 -6.80
CA CYS A 103 -42.66 -27.63 -8.18
C CYS A 103 -41.50 -27.77 -9.20
N GLY A 104 -40.27 -28.03 -8.73
CA GLY A 104 -39.12 -28.41 -9.55
C GLY A 104 -38.57 -27.34 -10.49
N ARG A 105 -38.94 -26.05 -10.34
CA ARG A 105 -38.43 -24.95 -11.19
C ARG A 105 -37.41 -24.08 -10.43
N SER A 106 -36.49 -23.50 -11.19
CA SER A 106 -35.44 -22.58 -10.71
C SER A 106 -35.71 -21.18 -11.22
N ASP A 107 -36.09 -20.27 -10.32
CA ASP A 107 -36.25 -18.85 -10.61
C ASP A 107 -35.07 -18.10 -9.98
N ARG A 108 -34.07 -17.73 -10.80
CA ARG A 108 -32.87 -17.05 -10.32
C ARG A 108 -33.20 -15.65 -9.78
N ARG A 109 -33.25 -15.49 -8.45
CA ARG A 109 -32.87 -14.23 -7.78
C ARG A 109 -32.16 -14.50 -6.45
N PRO A 110 -30.86 -14.20 -6.34
CA PRO A 110 -30.08 -14.40 -5.12
C PRO A 110 -30.34 -13.26 -4.13
N GLN A 111 -31.54 -13.25 -3.54
CA GLN A 111 -31.91 -12.65 -2.23
C GLN A 111 -33.44 -12.51 -2.14
N MET A 112 -34.13 -13.60 -1.78
CA MET A 112 -35.28 -13.62 -0.84
C MET A 112 -35.98 -14.99 -0.86
N LEU A 113 -36.35 -15.46 0.32
CA LEU A 113 -36.46 -16.85 0.74
C LEU A 113 -37.81 -17.55 0.48
N VAL A 114 -38.63 -17.13 -0.49
CA VAL A 114 -39.92 -17.82 -0.74
C VAL A 114 -40.30 -17.80 -2.22
N CYS A 115 -40.51 -18.99 -2.79
CA CYS A 115 -41.09 -19.17 -4.13
C CYS A 115 -42.53 -18.63 -4.12
N MET A 116 -42.79 -17.53 -4.85
CA MET A 116 -44.11 -16.87 -4.88
C MET A 116 -45.23 -17.70 -5.54
N CYS A 117 -44.92 -18.87 -6.12
CA CYS A 117 -45.94 -19.80 -6.63
C CYS A 117 -46.53 -20.73 -5.57
N CYS A 118 -45.96 -20.80 -4.36
CA CYS A 118 -46.45 -21.67 -3.27
C CYS A 118 -47.21 -20.92 -2.16
N ASP A 119 -47.37 -19.60 -2.24
CA ASP A 119 -48.16 -18.81 -1.27
C ASP A 119 -49.63 -18.64 -1.66
N SER A 120 -50.12 -19.39 -2.65
CA SER A 120 -51.54 -19.43 -2.97
C SER A 120 -52.25 -20.44 -2.07
N GLY A 121 -52.79 -19.94 -0.95
CA GLY A 121 -53.96 -20.54 -0.32
C GLY A 121 -55.19 -20.46 -1.23
#